data_AF-A0A0Q5ZS80-F1
#
_entry.id   AF-A0A0Q5ZS80-F1
#
_cell.length_a   1.000
_cell.length_b   1.000
_cell.length_c   1.000
_cell.angle_alpha   90.00
_cell.angle_beta   90.00
_cell.angle_gamma   90.00
#
_symmetry.space_group_name_H-M   'P 1'
#
loop_
_entity.id
_entity.type
_entity.pdbx_description
1 polymer ?
#
loop_
_entity_poly.entity_id
_entity_poly.type
_entity_poly.pdbx_seq_one_letter_code
_entity_poly.pdbx_strand_id
1 'polypeptide(L)'
;MINNKTKYFSSFLFVLFFITTCSQSNDTVFIKKDKYQNIYIVKDRNSEQYNSLINYSNFDTTRKIQKIEALGLNSKWLPLYKYIGKYYLYIPCDRMNDGKYLIDDNTIQISSSEITDYDIDSLEKQKNSLIIKYSEPNSKMEFNLTIIPIDKKKGIYKFITYQEKNHYEVLMLNTEYYKNYDIIVNECIDSKITEFKFDK
;
A
#
# COMPACT_ATOMS: atom_id res chain seq x y z
N MET A 1 -46.50 -61.30 23.12
CA MET A 1 -46.51 -61.66 21.69
C MET A 1 -45.40 -60.91 21.00
N ILE A 2 -44.42 -61.67 20.53
CA ILE A 2 -43.23 -61.25 19.78
C ILE A 2 -43.64 -61.14 18.31
N ASN A 3 -43.18 -60.12 17.58
CA ASN A 3 -43.01 -60.27 16.14
C ASN A 3 -41.81 -59.46 15.62
N ASN A 4 -40.79 -60.21 15.22
CA ASN A 4 -39.67 -59.79 14.39
C ASN A 4 -40.13 -59.54 12.95
N LYS A 5 -39.33 -58.74 12.22
CA LYS A 5 -38.99 -58.79 10.76
C LYS A 5 -38.85 -57.36 10.22
N THR A 6 -37.93 -56.94 9.35
CA THR A 6 -36.71 -57.49 8.74
C THR A 6 -36.01 -56.29 8.08
N LYS A 7 -34.67 -56.32 8.04
CA LYS A 7 -33.76 -55.43 7.32
C LYS A 7 -34.15 -55.17 5.85
N TYR A 8 -34.01 -53.94 5.36
CA TYR A 8 -33.70 -53.66 3.95
C TYR A 8 -32.73 -52.48 3.79
N PHE A 9 -31.65 -52.78 3.07
CA PHE A 9 -30.94 -51.99 2.05
C PHE A 9 -30.38 -50.62 2.43
N SER A 10 -29.05 -50.48 2.53
CA SER A 10 -28.10 -50.39 1.41
C SER A 10 -28.13 -49.02 0.73
N SER A 11 -27.01 -48.31 0.89
CA SER A 11 -26.41 -47.43 -0.11
C SER A 11 -27.25 -46.28 -0.66
N PHE A 12 -27.08 -45.10 -0.06
CA PHE A 12 -27.16 -43.84 -0.82
C PHE A 12 -25.85 -43.07 -0.59
N LEU A 13 -24.78 -43.63 -1.16
CA LEU A 13 -23.50 -42.98 -1.40
C LEU A 13 -23.58 -42.31 -2.78
N PHE A 14 -23.06 -41.09 -2.88
CA PHE A 14 -22.99 -40.25 -4.10
C PHE A 14 -24.39 -39.80 -4.58
N VAL A 15 -24.75 -38.54 -4.63
CA VAL A 15 -24.19 -37.50 -5.51
C VAL A 15 -24.70 -36.17 -4.96
N LEU A 16 -23.95 -35.52 -4.06
CA LEU A 16 -24.04 -34.05 -3.95
C LEU A 16 -22.82 -33.54 -4.68
N PHE A 17 -23.04 -33.43 -5.98
CA PHE A 17 -22.13 -32.84 -6.94
C PHE A 17 -21.56 -31.56 -6.34
N PHE A 18 -20.24 -31.53 -6.31
CA PHE A 18 -19.42 -30.34 -6.28
C PHE A 18 -19.99 -29.32 -7.29
N ILE A 19 -20.90 -28.47 -6.84
CA ILE A 19 -21.02 -27.14 -7.41
C ILE A 19 -19.99 -26.29 -6.65
N THR A 20 -18.71 -26.69 -6.76
CA THR A 20 -17.65 -25.69 -6.75
C THR A 20 -17.85 -24.91 -8.02
N THR A 21 -18.74 -23.92 -7.95
CA THR A 21 -18.62 -22.76 -8.81
C THR A 21 -17.19 -22.28 -8.59
N CYS A 22 -16.29 -22.58 -9.52
CA CYS A 22 -15.19 -21.69 -9.82
C CYS A 22 -15.85 -20.37 -10.15
N SER A 23 -16.12 -19.56 -9.13
CA SER A 23 -16.22 -18.13 -9.30
C SER A 23 -14.84 -17.75 -9.81
N GLN A 24 -14.68 -17.70 -11.14
CA GLN A 24 -13.64 -16.89 -11.73
C GLN A 24 -13.95 -15.49 -11.23
N SER A 25 -13.33 -15.10 -10.12
CA SER A 25 -13.25 -13.68 -9.81
C SER A 25 -12.55 -13.09 -11.03
N ASN A 26 -13.25 -12.23 -11.77
CA ASN A 26 -12.56 -11.33 -12.67
C ASN A 26 -11.68 -10.48 -11.77
N ASP A 27 -10.43 -10.92 -11.58
CA ASP A 27 -9.46 -10.33 -10.66
C ASP A 27 -9.07 -8.92 -11.10
N THR A 28 -9.41 -8.57 -12.35
CA THR A 28 -9.15 -7.30 -13.00
C THR A 28 -10.44 -6.62 -13.45
N VAL A 29 -10.66 -5.39 -13.01
CA VAL A 29 -11.77 -4.54 -13.46
C VAL A 29 -11.20 -3.30 -14.17
N PHE A 30 -11.43 -3.17 -15.48
CA PHE A 30 -10.95 -2.01 -16.23
C PHE A 30 -11.76 -0.75 -15.90
N ILE A 31 -11.06 0.32 -15.51
CA ILE A 31 -11.56 1.69 -15.40
C ILE A 31 -11.45 2.38 -16.77
N LYS A 32 -10.34 2.14 -17.48
CA LYS A 32 -10.07 2.69 -18.81
C LYS A 32 -9.29 1.65 -19.63
N LYS A 33 -9.63 1.53 -20.90
CA LYS A 33 -8.90 0.68 -21.85
C LYS A 33 -8.83 1.38 -23.19
N ASP A 34 -7.64 1.78 -23.60
CA ASP A 34 -7.40 2.36 -24.93
C ASP A 34 -6.13 1.80 -25.57
N LYS A 35 -5.75 2.33 -26.73
CA LYS A 35 -4.60 1.83 -27.51
C LYS A 35 -3.26 2.02 -26.79
N TYR A 36 -3.15 2.99 -25.89
CA TYR A 36 -1.89 3.44 -25.29
C TYR A 36 -1.81 3.15 -23.79
N GLN A 37 -2.98 3.02 -23.14
CA GLN A 37 -3.10 2.96 -21.69
C GLN A 37 -4.23 2.02 -21.26
N ASN A 38 -3.93 1.18 -20.27
CA ASN A 38 -4.91 0.43 -19.51
C ASN A 38 -4.90 0.91 -18.07
N ILE A 39 -6.07 1.25 -17.54
CA ILE A 39 -6.26 1.55 -16.12
C ILE A 39 -7.22 0.53 -15.56
N TYR A 40 -6.78 -0.22 -14.57
CA TYR A 40 -7.57 -1.31 -14.02
C TYR A 40 -7.33 -1.53 -12.54
N ILE A 41 -8.32 -2.14 -11.88
CA ILE A 41 -8.27 -2.52 -10.47
C ILE A 41 -7.84 -3.98 -10.39
N VAL A 42 -6.76 -4.26 -9.66
CA VAL A 42 -6.29 -5.61 -9.32
C VAL A 42 -6.77 -5.99 -7.93
N LYS A 43 -7.38 -7.18 -7.83
CA LYS A 43 -7.88 -7.75 -6.58
C LYS A 43 -7.15 -9.00 -6.11
N ASP A 44 -6.44 -9.70 -6.99
CA ASP A 44 -5.64 -10.86 -6.57
C ASP A 44 -4.46 -10.41 -5.70
N ARG A 45 -4.50 -10.73 -4.40
CA ARG A 45 -3.48 -10.34 -3.40
C ARG A 45 -2.14 -11.05 -3.57
N ASN A 46 -2.08 -12.06 -4.43
CA ASN A 46 -0.87 -12.83 -4.73
C ASN A 46 -0.25 -12.45 -6.07
N SER A 47 -0.82 -11.46 -6.77
CA SER A 47 -0.33 -11.04 -8.08
C SER A 47 1.04 -10.35 -8.01
N GLU A 48 1.72 -10.27 -9.16
CA GLU A 48 3.00 -9.56 -9.28
C GLU A 48 2.88 -8.08 -8.86
N GLN A 49 1.73 -7.45 -9.13
CA GLN A 49 1.45 -6.07 -8.76
C GLN A 49 1.55 -5.87 -7.25
N TYR A 50 0.96 -6.76 -6.43
CA TYR A 50 1.10 -6.71 -4.97
C TYR A 50 2.55 -6.89 -4.53
N ASN A 51 3.26 -7.85 -5.11
CA ASN A 51 4.67 -8.10 -4.77
C ASN A 51 5.57 -6.90 -5.13
N SER A 52 5.31 -6.24 -6.26
CA SER A 52 6.06 -5.07 -6.70
C SER A 52 5.86 -3.84 -5.81
N LEU A 53 4.65 -3.65 -5.25
CA LEU A 53 4.37 -2.54 -4.34
C LEU A 53 5.13 -2.67 -3.02
N ILE A 54 5.27 -3.87 -2.47
CA ILE A 54 6.03 -4.06 -1.23
C ILE A 54 7.51 -4.37 -1.46
N ASN A 55 7.98 -4.25 -2.70
CA ASN A 55 9.39 -4.40 -2.98
C ASN A 55 10.16 -3.14 -2.56
N TYR A 56 11.03 -3.32 -1.56
CA TYR A 56 11.98 -2.32 -1.05
C TYR A 56 13.43 -2.73 -1.33
N SER A 57 13.69 -3.58 -2.34
CA SER A 57 15.05 -4.09 -2.64
C SER A 57 16.08 -3.02 -2.95
N ASN A 58 15.64 -1.86 -3.44
CA ASN A 58 16.51 -0.74 -3.78
C ASN A 58 16.80 0.17 -2.57
N PHE A 59 16.07 -0.02 -1.46
CA PHE A 59 16.26 0.71 -0.22
C PHE A 59 17.28 0.01 0.67
N ASP A 60 18.00 0.78 1.48
CA ASP A 60 18.81 0.22 2.55
C ASP A 60 17.93 -0.16 3.74
N THR A 61 17.44 -1.40 3.72
CA THR A 61 16.59 -1.97 4.78
C THR A 61 17.37 -2.56 5.95
N THR A 62 18.70 -2.44 5.96
CA THR A 62 19.56 -2.99 7.02
C THR A 62 19.70 -2.05 8.22
N ARG A 63 19.22 -0.82 8.09
CA ARG A 63 19.30 0.23 9.11
C ARG A 63 18.44 -0.07 10.33
N LYS A 64 18.85 0.49 11.47
CA LYS A 64 18.21 0.31 12.77
C LYS A 64 16.87 1.04 12.84
N ILE A 65 15.84 0.39 13.39
CA ILE A 65 14.47 0.94 13.46
C ILE A 65 13.91 1.01 14.90
N GLN A 66 14.73 0.74 15.91
CA GLN A 66 14.25 0.60 17.29
C GLN A 66 13.65 1.89 17.87
N LYS A 67 14.20 3.06 17.53
CA LYS A 67 13.63 4.35 17.97
C LYS A 67 12.27 4.59 17.31
N ILE A 68 12.14 4.31 16.01
CA ILE A 68 10.88 4.48 15.27
C ILE A 68 9.80 3.53 15.80
N GLU A 69 10.15 2.26 16.04
CA GLU A 69 9.24 1.28 16.63
C GLU A 69 8.81 1.68 18.05
N ALA A 70 9.74 2.16 18.88
CA ALA A 70 9.43 2.65 20.23
C ALA A 70 8.46 3.85 20.23
N LEU A 71 8.45 4.64 19.14
CA LEU A 71 7.48 5.72 18.94
C LEU A 71 6.10 5.20 18.50
N GLY A 72 6.00 3.93 18.12
CA GLY A 72 4.78 3.27 17.65
C GLY A 72 4.52 3.46 16.16
N LEU A 73 5.58 3.67 15.37
CA LEU A 73 5.53 3.76 13.91
C LEU A 73 6.12 2.52 13.24
N ASN A 74 5.63 2.26 12.03
CA ASN A 74 6.27 1.33 11.11
C ASN A 74 7.37 2.06 10.31
N SER A 75 8.31 1.31 9.75
CA SER A 75 9.39 1.87 8.93
C SER A 75 8.99 2.06 7.47
N LYS A 76 8.09 1.25 6.91
CA LYS A 76 7.79 1.20 5.47
C LYS A 76 6.38 1.70 5.15
N TRP A 77 6.30 2.66 4.23
CA TRP A 77 5.05 3.35 3.89
C TRP A 77 4.80 3.43 2.40
N LEU A 78 3.53 3.26 2.00
CA LEU A 78 3.04 3.40 0.63
C LEU A 78 2.09 4.60 0.54
N PRO A 79 2.13 5.39 -0.54
CA PRO A 79 1.08 6.35 -0.83
C PRO A 79 -0.28 5.66 -1.01
N LEU A 80 -1.32 6.31 -0.49
CA LEU A 80 -2.70 5.86 -0.55
C LEU A 80 -3.54 6.90 -1.28
N TYR A 81 -4.39 6.45 -2.20
CA TYR A 81 -5.15 7.32 -3.07
C TYR A 81 -6.65 7.08 -2.91
N LYS A 82 -7.45 8.10 -3.14
CA LYS A 82 -8.91 8.02 -3.05
C LYS A 82 -9.53 8.03 -4.44
N TYR A 83 -10.42 7.09 -4.72
CA TYR A 83 -11.18 7.05 -5.98
C TYR A 83 -12.60 6.57 -5.72
N ILE A 84 -13.59 7.37 -6.12
CA ILE A 84 -15.03 7.11 -5.90
C ILE A 84 -15.27 6.75 -4.42
N GLY A 85 -14.69 7.55 -3.52
CA GLY A 85 -14.91 7.40 -2.08
C GLY A 85 -14.24 6.18 -1.41
N LYS A 86 -13.45 5.38 -2.15
CA LYS A 86 -12.68 4.25 -1.61
C LYS A 86 -11.18 4.52 -1.70
N TYR A 87 -10.41 3.88 -0.83
CA TYR A 87 -8.96 3.96 -0.83
C TYR A 87 -8.34 2.84 -1.66
N TYR A 88 -7.33 3.17 -2.46
CA TYR A 88 -6.58 2.27 -3.31
C TYR A 88 -5.08 2.52 -3.17
N LEU A 89 -4.31 1.46 -3.35
CA LEU A 89 -2.90 1.58 -3.71
C LEU A 89 -2.79 1.89 -5.21
N TYR A 90 -1.66 2.42 -5.64
CA TYR A 90 -1.46 2.81 -7.03
C TYR A 90 -0.13 2.32 -7.57
N ILE A 91 -0.16 1.73 -8.76
CA ILE A 91 1.04 1.50 -9.56
C ILE A 91 0.99 2.50 -10.72
N PRO A 92 1.85 3.54 -10.70
CA PRO A 92 1.92 4.51 -11.79
C PRO A 92 2.48 3.87 -13.06
N CYS A 93 2.25 4.56 -14.18
CA CYS A 93 2.92 4.23 -15.44
C CYS A 93 4.42 4.51 -15.31
N ASP A 94 4.77 5.66 -14.74
CA ASP A 94 6.15 5.97 -14.38
C ASP A 94 6.52 5.37 -13.01
N ARG A 95 6.91 4.10 -13.02
CA ARG A 95 7.28 3.36 -11.80
C ARG A 95 8.47 3.92 -11.05
N MET A 96 9.23 4.85 -11.63
CA MET A 96 10.31 5.51 -10.90
C MET A 96 9.73 6.36 -9.76
N ASN A 97 8.60 7.04 -9.95
CA ASN A 97 8.05 7.94 -8.95
C ASN A 97 6.92 7.29 -8.12
N ASP A 98 7.22 6.15 -7.47
CA ASP A 98 6.22 5.43 -6.66
C ASP A 98 6.00 6.03 -5.26
N GLY A 99 6.82 7.01 -4.85
CA GLY A 99 6.59 7.83 -3.65
C GLY A 99 6.68 7.04 -2.34
N LYS A 100 7.34 5.89 -2.33
CA LYS A 100 7.53 5.06 -1.14
C LYS A 100 8.47 5.73 -0.13
N TYR A 101 8.19 5.52 1.15
CA TYR A 101 9.05 5.96 2.25
C TYR A 101 9.58 4.75 3.03
N LEU A 102 10.84 4.81 3.41
CA LEU A 102 11.44 3.99 4.45
C LEU A 102 12.02 4.94 5.52
N ILE A 103 11.51 4.85 6.74
CA ILE A 103 11.90 5.67 7.89
C ILE A 103 12.58 4.75 8.91
N ASP A 104 13.82 5.08 9.25
CA ASP A 104 14.59 4.38 10.28
C ASP A 104 15.01 5.34 11.41
N ASP A 105 15.87 4.89 12.31
CA ASP A 105 16.25 5.66 13.51
C ASP A 105 16.96 6.98 13.22
N ASN A 106 17.62 7.10 12.07
CA ASN A 106 18.45 8.25 11.75
C ASN A 106 18.23 8.78 10.33
N THR A 107 17.48 8.08 9.46
CA THR A 107 17.25 8.53 8.09
C THR A 107 15.82 8.33 7.60
N ILE A 108 15.44 9.15 6.62
CA ILE A 108 14.27 8.93 5.76
C ILE A 108 14.79 8.68 4.36
N GLN A 109 14.41 7.55 3.76
CA GLN A 109 14.66 7.25 2.35
C GLN A 109 13.35 7.42 1.58
N ILE A 110 13.34 8.27 0.55
CA ILE A 110 12.15 8.56 -0.27
C ILE A 110 12.43 8.17 -1.71
N SER A 111 11.55 7.35 -2.28
CA SER A 111 11.63 6.93 -3.68
C SER A 111 10.98 7.96 -4.60
N SER A 112 11.79 8.46 -5.52
CA SER A 112 11.40 9.29 -6.67
C SER A 112 12.20 8.80 -7.90
N SER A 113 12.72 9.66 -8.78
CA SER A 113 13.61 9.23 -9.85
C SER A 113 14.80 8.40 -9.35
N GLU A 114 15.25 8.70 -8.13
CA GLU A 114 16.20 7.95 -7.35
C GLU A 114 15.71 7.88 -5.89
N ILE A 115 16.33 7.01 -5.09
CA ILE A 115 16.11 7.03 -3.64
C ILE A 115 16.99 8.14 -3.07
N THR A 116 16.36 9.10 -2.42
CA THR A 116 17.06 10.16 -1.69
C THR A 116 17.05 9.85 -0.21
N ASP A 117 18.23 9.85 0.38
CA ASP A 117 18.46 9.68 1.81
C ASP A 117 18.51 11.06 2.47
N TYR A 118 17.70 11.22 3.51
CA TYR A 118 17.66 12.42 4.34
C TYR A 118 18.05 12.06 5.77
N ASP A 119 18.86 12.90 6.40
CA ASP A 119 19.27 12.71 7.79
C ASP A 119 18.17 13.22 8.73
N ILE A 120 17.78 12.40 9.72
CA ILE A 120 16.83 12.79 10.77
C ILE A 120 17.58 13.57 11.84
N ASP A 121 17.25 14.84 11.95
CA ASP A 121 17.80 15.75 12.95
C ASP A 121 17.11 15.59 14.31
N SER A 122 15.78 15.34 14.31
CA SER A 122 15.03 15.12 15.55
C SER A 122 13.70 14.40 15.36
N LEU A 123 13.26 13.73 16.42
CA LEU A 123 11.97 13.03 16.53
C LEU A 123 11.23 13.54 17.75
N GLU A 124 10.03 14.12 17.55
CA GLU A 124 9.20 14.66 18.62
C GLU A 124 7.82 14.01 18.60
N LYS A 125 7.53 13.19 19.63
CA LYS A 125 6.20 12.60 19.81
C LYS A 125 5.28 13.59 20.50
N GLN A 126 4.19 13.90 19.84
CA GLN A 126 3.09 14.65 20.40
C GLN A 126 1.91 13.71 20.71
N LYS A 127 0.85 14.26 21.33
CA LYS A 127 -0.31 13.48 21.76
C LYS A 127 -0.93 12.66 20.62
N ASN A 128 -1.07 13.26 19.44
CA ASN A 128 -1.76 12.68 18.28
C ASN A 128 -0.93 12.76 16.99
N SER A 129 0.37 12.98 17.09
CA SER A 129 1.25 13.10 15.91
C SER A 129 2.69 12.76 16.28
N LEU A 130 3.49 12.46 15.27
CA LEU A 130 4.95 12.49 15.35
C LEU A 130 5.44 13.60 14.42
N ILE A 131 6.37 14.41 14.91
CA ILE A 131 7.10 15.37 14.08
C ILE A 131 8.51 14.84 13.89
N ILE A 132 8.94 14.75 12.63
CA ILE A 132 10.29 14.39 12.22
C ILE A 132 10.89 15.61 11.55
N LYS A 133 11.99 16.13 12.11
CA LYS A 133 12.82 17.12 11.42
C LYS A 133 13.93 16.39 10.71
N TYR A 134 14.14 16.69 9.46
CA TYR A 134 15.16 16.06 8.64
C TYR A 134 15.74 17.03 7.63
N SER A 135 16.94 16.74 7.16
CA SER A 135 17.64 17.60 6.22
C SER A 135 18.27 16.81 5.08
N GLU A 136 18.44 17.48 3.93
CA GLU A 136 19.23 16.93 2.83
C GLU A 136 20.72 16.90 3.20
N PRO A 137 21.43 15.77 2.98
CA PRO A 137 22.83 15.62 3.40
C PRO A 137 23.77 16.71 2.88
N ASN A 138 23.54 17.18 1.64
CA ASN A 138 24.44 18.09 0.95
C ASN A 138 24.02 19.56 1.02
N SER A 139 22.71 19.84 1.00
CA SER A 139 22.20 21.22 0.96
C SER A 139 21.85 21.77 2.33
N LYS A 140 21.72 20.90 3.35
CA LYS A 140 21.15 21.22 4.68
C LYS A 140 19.77 21.89 4.60
N MET A 141 19.07 21.68 3.49
CA MET A 141 17.69 22.13 3.38
C MET A 141 16.85 21.35 4.39
N GLU A 142 16.21 22.08 5.29
CA GLU A 142 15.44 21.51 6.40
C GLU A 142 13.98 21.28 6.01
N PHE A 143 13.46 20.15 6.49
CA PHE A 143 12.08 19.74 6.31
C PHE A 143 11.48 19.36 7.66
N ASN A 144 10.17 19.56 7.79
CA ASN A 144 9.40 19.02 8.91
C ASN A 144 8.30 18.11 8.38
N LEU A 145 8.38 16.82 8.68
CA LEU A 145 7.33 15.85 8.40
C LEU A 145 6.48 15.64 9.66
N THR A 146 5.18 15.94 9.57
CA THR A 146 4.20 15.61 10.60
C THR A 146 3.39 14.39 10.17
N ILE A 147 3.45 13.33 10.97
CA ILE A 147 2.72 12.07 10.77
C ILE A 147 1.53 12.03 11.71
N ILE A 148 0.30 12.02 11.17
CA ILE A 148 -0.95 12.02 11.92
C ILE A 148 -1.72 10.73 11.62
N PRO A 149 -2.04 9.89 12.61
CA PRO A 149 -2.91 8.73 12.40
C PRO A 149 -4.35 9.18 12.08
N ILE A 150 -4.90 8.70 10.97
CA ILE A 150 -6.28 8.96 10.56
C ILE A 150 -7.18 7.78 10.97
N ASP A 151 -6.76 6.56 10.64
CA ASP A 151 -7.42 5.33 11.05
C ASP A 151 -6.36 4.25 11.30
N LYS A 152 -5.91 4.14 12.56
CA LYS A 152 -4.86 3.19 12.97
C LYS A 152 -5.25 1.74 12.70
N LYS A 153 -6.54 1.40 12.82
CA LYS A 153 -7.03 0.02 12.60
C LYS A 153 -6.93 -0.40 11.13
N LYS A 154 -6.91 0.58 10.24
CA LYS A 154 -6.71 0.38 8.80
C LYS A 154 -5.29 0.72 8.35
N GLY A 155 -4.42 1.18 9.25
CA GLY A 155 -3.05 1.59 8.92
C GLY A 155 -2.97 2.90 8.13
N ILE A 156 -3.99 3.76 8.15
CA ILE A 156 -4.03 5.02 7.37
C ILE A 156 -3.52 6.19 8.20
N TYR A 157 -2.57 6.93 7.62
CA TYR A 157 -1.94 8.10 8.20
C TYR A 157 -1.94 9.24 7.20
N LYS A 158 -1.89 10.48 7.70
CA LYS A 158 -1.65 11.68 6.90
C LYS A 158 -0.23 12.16 7.17
N PHE A 159 0.54 12.30 6.11
CA PHE A 159 1.87 12.89 6.12
C PHE A 159 1.73 14.33 5.64
N ILE A 160 2.21 15.29 6.43
CA ILE A 160 2.29 16.70 6.07
C ILE A 160 3.75 17.09 6.10
N THR A 161 4.33 17.37 4.95
CA THR A 161 5.72 17.84 4.86
C THR A 161 5.74 19.33 4.65
N TYR A 162 6.47 20.05 5.49
CA TYR A 162 6.72 21.47 5.40
C TYR A 162 8.15 21.73 4.92
N GLN A 163 8.28 22.64 3.96
CA GLN A 163 9.53 23.17 3.45
C GLN A 163 9.37 24.69 3.31
N GLU A 164 10.03 25.45 4.18
CA GLU A 164 9.85 26.90 4.27
C GLU A 164 8.35 27.32 4.36
N LYS A 165 7.83 27.99 3.33
CA LYS A 165 6.44 28.46 3.23
C LYS A 165 5.51 27.46 2.52
N ASN A 166 6.07 26.41 1.93
CA ASN A 166 5.32 25.41 1.19
C ASN A 166 5.02 24.22 2.09
N HIS A 167 3.89 23.56 1.82
CA HIS A 167 3.61 22.26 2.39
C HIS A 167 2.86 21.40 1.39
N TYR A 168 2.99 20.09 1.54
CA TYR A 168 2.20 19.11 0.80
C TYR A 168 1.69 18.03 1.75
N GLU A 169 0.49 17.51 1.43
CA GLU A 169 -0.17 16.47 2.21
C GLU A 169 -0.32 15.21 1.36
N VAL A 170 0.00 14.06 1.94
CA VAL A 170 -0.20 12.75 1.32
C VAL A 170 -0.81 11.79 2.33
N LEU A 171 -1.78 11.00 1.90
CA LEU A 171 -2.24 9.86 2.69
C LEU A 171 -1.26 8.71 2.49
N MET A 172 -0.79 8.16 3.60
CA MET A 172 0.16 7.07 3.61
C MET A 172 -0.44 5.85 4.32
N LEU A 173 -0.05 4.68 3.86
CA LEU A 173 -0.43 3.39 4.40
C LEU A 173 0.79 2.73 5.04
N ASN A 174 0.65 2.27 6.28
CA ASN A 174 1.60 1.32 6.85
C ASN A 174 1.58 0.04 6.00
N THR A 175 2.73 -0.35 5.44
CA THR A 175 2.84 -1.51 4.53
C THR A 175 2.31 -2.81 5.10
N GLU A 176 2.22 -3.01 6.43
CA GLU A 176 1.60 -4.19 7.03
C GLU A 176 0.14 -4.39 6.61
N TYR A 177 -0.55 -3.31 6.25
CA TYR A 177 -1.97 -3.32 5.89
C TYR A 177 -2.20 -3.38 4.37
N TYR A 178 -1.16 -3.47 3.54
CA TYR A 178 -1.28 -3.34 2.08
C TYR A 178 -2.28 -4.32 1.44
N LYS A 179 -2.35 -5.56 1.94
CA LYS A 179 -3.29 -6.58 1.43
C LYS A 179 -4.77 -6.25 1.66
N ASN A 180 -5.08 -5.25 2.49
CA ASN A 180 -6.46 -4.83 2.73
C ASN A 180 -7.01 -3.88 1.66
N TYR A 181 -6.16 -3.42 0.74
CA TYR A 181 -6.50 -2.42 -0.27
C TYR A 181 -6.36 -3.01 -1.66
N ASP A 182 -7.32 -2.72 -2.53
CA ASP A 182 -7.21 -3.00 -3.97
C ASP A 182 -6.16 -2.07 -4.60
N ILE A 183 -5.55 -2.51 -5.71
CA ILE A 183 -4.56 -1.71 -6.44
C ILE A 183 -5.20 -1.17 -7.70
N ILE A 184 -5.05 0.13 -7.98
CA ILE A 184 -5.24 0.68 -9.31
C ILE A 184 -3.90 0.65 -10.03
N VAL A 185 -3.87 0.03 -11.21
CA VAL A 185 -2.70 -0.01 -12.07
C VAL A 185 -2.94 0.93 -13.24
N ASN A 186 -1.97 1.81 -13.49
CA ASN A 186 -1.89 2.58 -14.72
C ASN A 186 -0.79 1.97 -15.61
N GLU A 187 -1.19 1.09 -16.52
CA GLU A 187 -0.30 0.42 -17.45
C GLU A 187 -0.16 1.23 -18.74
N CYS A 188 1.07 1.62 -19.06
CA CYS A 188 1.47 2.20 -20.34
C CYS A 188 1.98 1.13 -21.28
N ILE A 189 1.47 1.11 -22.52
CA ILE A 189 1.83 0.08 -23.50
C ILE A 189 3.11 0.46 -24.25
N ASP A 190 3.16 1.67 -24.84
CA ASP A 190 4.24 2.06 -25.75
C ASP A 190 5.05 3.28 -25.27
N SER A 191 4.46 4.15 -24.45
CA SER A 191 5.09 5.41 -24.04
C SER A 191 4.53 5.92 -22.72
N LYS A 192 5.28 6.81 -22.04
CA LYS A 192 4.79 7.51 -20.85
C LYS A 192 3.54 8.31 -21.22
N ILE A 193 2.45 8.04 -20.51
CA ILE A 193 1.18 8.74 -20.68
C ILE A 193 0.81 9.46 -19.37
N THR A 194 -0.22 10.29 -19.42
CA THR A 194 -0.77 10.97 -18.24
C THR A 194 -1.19 9.99 -17.17
N GLU A 195 -0.76 10.26 -15.93
CA GLU A 195 -1.13 9.49 -14.75
C GLU A 195 -2.64 9.57 -14.44
N PHE A 196 -3.15 8.53 -13.78
CA PHE A 196 -4.54 8.47 -13.36
C PHE A 196 -4.87 9.60 -12.36
N LYS A 197 -6.04 10.21 -12.52
CA LYS A 197 -6.51 11.30 -11.65
C LYS A 197 -7.38 10.74 -10.54
N PHE A 198 -6.94 10.93 -9.31
CA PHE A 198 -7.66 10.54 -8.10
C PHE A 198 -8.55 11.67 -7.57
N ASP A 199 -9.44 11.31 -6.64
CA ASP A 199 -10.22 12.28 -5.87
C ASP A 199 -9.26 13.15 -5.04
N LYS A 200 -9.58 14.44 -4.91
CA LYS A 200 -8.87 15.37 -4.02
C LYS A 200 -9.28 15.19 -2.55
#